data_AF-A0A4Z0JJM3-F1
#
_entry.id   AF-A0A4Z0JJM3-F1
#
_cell.length_a   1.000
_cell.length_b   1.000
_cell.length_c   1.000
_cell.angle_alpha   90.00
_cell.angle_beta   90.00
_cell.angle_gamma   90.00
#
_symmetry.space_group_name_H-M   'P 1'
#
loop_
_entity.id
_entity.type
_entity.pdbx_description
1 polymer ?
#
loop_
_entity_poly.entity_id
_entity_poly.type
_entity_poly.pdbx_seq_one_letter_code
_entity_poly.pdbx_strand_id
1 'polypeptide(L)'
;MGVSNIQKYKISKHAAKRIQTRFNIPKTKVETWTHRFLSAATFFKNEDEKNDEIQIFRSQDVLMVLDVEEYVVITAYPYNPLNKTNGLNPEILKLIRPSLQKLINDERIKLRDDLDGKMLDLQLAYSAYQNHPKTEKFLSEYEKIIVEITQRMEESQKVIDDIKNLTK
;
A
#
# COMPACT_ATOMS: atom_id res chain seq x y z
N MET A 1 2.64 25.40 19.08
CA MET A 1 3.96 25.92 19.51
C MET A 1 4.99 25.48 18.48
N GLY A 2 5.96 26.33 18.16
CA GLY A 2 7.05 26.01 17.22
C GLY A 2 8.09 25.07 17.84
N VAL A 3 8.99 24.51 17.03
CA VAL A 3 10.08 23.66 17.54
C VAL A 3 11.04 24.51 18.38
N SER A 4 11.19 24.21 19.66
CA SER A 4 12.18 24.84 20.54
C SER A 4 13.60 24.36 20.20
N ASN A 5 14.63 25.20 20.36
CA ASN A 5 16.05 24.83 20.19
C ASN A 5 16.45 24.32 18.79
N ILE A 6 15.90 24.91 17.72
CA ILE A 6 16.16 24.55 16.30
C ILE A 6 17.64 24.34 15.97
N GLN A 7 18.54 25.15 16.54
CA GLN A 7 19.98 25.11 16.26
C GLN A 7 20.69 23.87 16.84
N LYS A 8 20.08 23.18 17.81
CA LYS A 8 20.64 21.99 18.44
C LYS A 8 20.36 20.70 17.66
N TYR A 9 19.40 20.75 16.72
CA TYR A 9 18.95 19.55 16.02
C TYR A 9 19.98 19.03 15.01
N LYS A 10 20.35 17.76 15.16
CA LYS A 10 21.18 17.03 14.21
C LYS A 10 20.32 16.19 13.28
N ILE A 11 20.66 16.19 11.99
CA ILE A 11 19.93 15.40 10.99
C ILE A 11 20.56 14.01 10.92
N SER A 12 19.77 12.98 11.23
CA SER A 12 20.26 11.59 11.10
C SER A 12 20.59 11.25 9.63
N LYS A 13 21.49 10.30 9.42
CA LYS A 13 21.79 9.78 8.06
C LYS A 13 20.53 9.25 7.37
N HIS A 14 19.61 8.65 8.14
CA HIS A 14 18.35 8.15 7.64
C HIS A 14 17.42 9.29 7.17
N ALA A 15 17.22 10.31 8.01
CA ALA A 15 16.44 11.49 7.65
C ALA A 15 16.99 12.20 6.41
N ALA A 16 18.30 12.41 6.34
CA ALA A 16 18.94 13.06 5.20
C ALA A 16 18.68 12.32 3.89
N LYS A 17 18.76 10.97 3.90
CA LYS A 17 18.46 10.14 2.73
C LYS A 17 16.98 10.21 2.36
N ARG A 18 16.07 10.16 3.34
CA ARG A 18 14.61 10.26 3.12
C ARG A 18 14.21 11.62 2.54
N ILE A 19 14.82 12.70 3.03
CA ILE A 19 14.53 14.05 2.54
C ILE A 19 14.96 14.19 1.08
N GLN A 20 16.15 13.68 0.74
CA GLN A 20 16.64 13.67 -0.64
C GLN A 20 15.71 12.90 -1.57
N THR A 21 15.34 11.66 -1.20
CA THR A 21 14.56 10.79 -2.09
C THR A 21 13.09 11.18 -2.18
N ARG A 22 12.47 11.69 -1.10
CA ARG A 22 11.03 11.97 -1.06
C ARG A 22 10.66 13.38 -1.51
N PHE A 23 11.54 14.36 -1.29
CA PHE A 23 11.28 15.76 -1.62
C PHE A 23 12.19 16.29 -2.73
N ASN A 24 13.02 15.42 -3.31
CA ASN A 24 13.97 15.77 -4.38
C ASN A 24 14.91 16.93 -4.02
N ILE A 25 15.35 16.97 -2.75
CA ILE A 25 16.22 18.03 -2.24
C ILE A 25 17.69 17.58 -2.36
N PRO A 26 18.56 18.37 -3.01
CA PRO A 26 19.99 18.05 -3.09
C PRO A 26 20.65 17.95 -1.71
N LYS A 27 21.60 17.02 -1.54
CA LYS A 27 22.33 16.79 -0.27
C LYS A 27 22.89 18.06 0.36
N THR A 28 23.39 18.98 -0.47
CA THR A 28 23.95 20.29 -0.04
C THR A 28 22.92 21.25 0.55
N LYS A 29 21.62 21.05 0.27
CA LYS A 29 20.53 21.92 0.71
C LYS A 29 19.67 21.30 1.81
N VAL A 30 19.91 20.05 2.19
CA VAL A 30 19.12 19.31 3.20
C VAL A 30 19.14 20.01 4.56
N GLU A 31 20.31 20.51 4.97
CA GLU A 31 20.48 21.18 6.26
C GLU A 31 19.71 22.51 6.31
N THR A 32 19.91 23.37 5.31
CA THR A 32 19.18 24.64 5.18
C THR A 32 17.67 24.43 5.08
N TRP A 33 17.23 23.42 4.32
CA TRP A 33 15.81 23.11 4.19
C TRP A 33 15.21 22.63 5.50
N THR A 34 15.90 21.74 6.22
CA THR A 34 15.44 21.24 7.52
C THR A 34 15.34 22.36 8.54
N HIS A 35 16.32 23.27 8.61
CA HIS A 35 16.23 24.43 9.50
C HIS A 35 15.05 25.35 9.18
N ARG A 36 14.80 25.60 7.88
CA ARG A 36 13.60 26.36 7.44
C ARG A 36 12.32 25.64 7.84
N PHE A 37 12.26 24.32 7.64
CA PHE A 37 11.12 23.52 8.09
C PHE A 37 10.90 23.67 9.60
N LEU A 38 11.92 23.42 10.43
CA LEU A 38 11.82 23.49 11.89
C LEU A 38 11.38 24.89 12.38
N SER A 39 11.78 25.96 11.68
CA SER A 39 11.35 27.33 12.00
C SER A 39 9.88 27.62 11.72
N ALA A 40 9.31 26.95 10.72
CA ALA A 40 7.92 27.13 10.29
C ALA A 40 7.02 25.97 10.75
N ALA A 41 7.56 25.00 11.48
CA ALA A 41 6.83 23.80 11.85
C ALA A 41 6.07 24.00 13.17
N THR A 42 4.86 23.49 13.20
CA THR A 42 3.99 23.45 14.38
C THR A 42 3.88 22.03 14.89
N PHE A 43 3.88 21.85 16.21
CA PHE A 43 3.59 20.56 16.83
C PHE A 43 2.28 19.96 16.29
N PHE A 44 2.30 18.68 15.92
CA PHE A 44 1.16 17.96 15.37
C PHE A 44 0.64 16.91 16.35
N LYS A 45 1.49 15.98 16.80
CA LYS A 45 1.16 14.94 17.80
C LYS A 45 2.42 14.23 18.28
N ASN A 46 2.30 13.48 19.37
CA ASN A 46 3.31 12.49 19.75
C ASN A 46 3.20 11.24 18.86
N GLU A 47 4.32 10.55 18.63
CA GLU A 47 4.31 9.29 17.87
C GLU A 47 3.59 8.18 18.66
N ASP A 48 3.82 8.13 19.98
CA ASP A 48 3.13 7.25 20.92
C ASP A 48 2.50 8.07 22.06
N GLU A 49 1.26 7.75 22.47
CA GLU A 49 0.57 8.41 23.59
C GLU A 49 1.31 8.26 24.95
N LYS A 50 2.31 7.38 25.03
CA LYS A 50 3.10 7.09 26.23
C LYS A 50 4.53 7.61 26.18
N ASN A 51 5.03 8.05 25.01
CA ASN A 51 6.39 8.53 24.88
C ASN A 51 6.42 9.97 24.36
N ASP A 52 6.69 10.91 25.26
CA ASP A 52 6.78 12.36 24.96
C ASP A 52 8.11 12.75 24.28
N GLU A 53 9.07 11.82 24.19
CA GLU A 53 10.39 12.04 23.59
C GLU A 53 10.30 12.22 22.07
N ILE A 54 9.42 11.46 21.42
CA ILE A 54 9.29 11.47 19.96
C ILE A 54 8.04 12.24 19.53
N GLN A 55 8.30 13.39 18.93
CA GLN A 55 7.26 14.36 18.55
C GLN A 55 7.23 14.56 17.04
N ILE A 56 6.01 14.62 16.52
CA ILE A 56 5.77 14.87 15.10
C ILE A 56 5.40 16.33 14.92
N PHE A 57 6.17 17.02 14.08
CA PHE A 57 5.96 18.40 13.70
C PHE A 57 5.51 18.50 12.25
N ARG A 58 4.63 19.47 11.98
CA ARG A 58 4.04 19.71 10.67
C ARG A 58 4.38 21.09 10.14
N SER A 59 4.75 21.18 8.88
CA SER A 59 4.71 22.44 8.12
C SER A 59 4.19 22.15 6.72
N GLN A 60 3.14 22.88 6.31
CA GLN A 60 2.46 22.67 5.02
C GLN A 60 2.07 21.19 4.80
N ASP A 61 2.62 20.59 3.73
CA ASP A 61 2.41 19.22 3.28
C ASP A 61 3.56 18.29 3.68
N VAL A 62 4.23 18.57 4.81
CA VAL A 62 5.34 17.76 5.32
C VAL A 62 5.17 17.51 6.82
N LEU A 63 5.35 16.25 7.22
CA LEU A 63 5.53 15.83 8.60
C LEU A 63 6.98 15.41 8.83
N MET A 64 7.52 15.84 9.96
CA MET A 64 8.87 15.50 10.40
C MET A 64 8.79 14.92 11.80
N VAL A 65 9.48 13.80 12.00
CA VAL A 65 9.59 13.11 13.29
C VAL A 65 10.89 13.54 13.94
N LEU A 66 10.78 14.07 15.15
CA LEU A 66 11.87 14.59 15.94
C LEU A 66 11.97 13.83 17.25
N ASP A 67 13.19 13.51 17.63
CA ASP A 67 13.55 13.22 19.01
C ASP A 67 13.89 14.54 19.70
N VAL A 68 13.07 14.95 20.65
CA VAL A 68 13.18 16.25 21.32
C VAL A 68 14.19 16.23 22.46
N GLU A 69 14.51 15.04 23.00
CA GLU A 69 15.51 14.88 24.07
C GLU A 69 16.92 14.83 23.50
N GLU A 70 17.14 14.00 22.47
CA GLU A 70 18.44 13.88 21.81
C GLU A 70 18.71 15.00 20.79
N TYR A 71 17.70 15.82 20.49
CA TYR A 71 17.73 16.83 19.42
C TYR A 71 18.10 16.20 18.07
N VAL A 72 17.38 15.16 17.65
CA VAL A 72 17.66 14.45 16.40
C VAL A 72 16.46 14.45 15.47
N VAL A 73 16.69 14.77 14.20
CA VAL A 73 15.70 14.56 13.13
C VAL A 73 15.75 13.09 12.70
N ILE A 74 14.71 12.34 13.03
CA ILE A 74 14.61 10.90 12.77
C ILE A 74 14.24 10.67 11.30
N THR A 75 13.17 11.31 10.81
CA THR A 75 12.68 11.12 9.44
C THR A 75 11.71 12.23 9.00
N ALA A 76 11.45 12.31 7.70
CA ALA A 76 10.45 13.20 7.12
C ALA A 76 9.61 12.48 6.04
N TYR A 77 8.34 12.84 5.97
CA TYR A 77 7.39 12.28 5.00
C TYR A 77 6.36 13.32 4.56
N PRO A 78 5.88 13.23 3.31
CA PRO A 78 4.85 14.14 2.82
C PRO A 78 3.56 13.93 3.63
N TYR A 79 3.02 15.02 4.12
CA TYR A 79 1.66 15.10 4.64
C TYR A 79 0.72 15.33 3.46
N ASN A 80 0.18 14.24 2.94
CA ASN A 80 -0.96 14.34 2.05
C ASN A 80 -2.22 13.97 2.86
N PRO A 81 -3.12 14.92 3.18
CA PRO A 81 -4.36 14.61 3.87
C PRO A 81 -5.26 13.65 3.07
N LEU A 82 -4.96 13.43 1.78
CA LEU A 82 -5.65 12.51 0.88
C LEU A 82 -4.99 11.12 0.80
N ASN A 83 -3.83 10.87 1.43
CA ASN A 83 -3.08 9.60 1.30
C ASN A 83 -3.46 8.49 2.28
N LYS A 84 -4.65 8.54 2.88
CA LYS A 84 -5.25 7.39 3.56
C LYS A 84 -6.75 7.42 3.28
N THR A 85 -7.19 6.75 2.21
CA THR A 85 -8.56 6.22 2.01
C THR A 85 -9.79 6.97 2.62
N ASN A 86 -9.76 8.30 2.73
CA ASN A 86 -10.83 9.13 3.30
C ASN A 86 -11.21 10.30 2.36
N GLY A 87 -10.91 10.18 1.06
CA GLY A 87 -11.11 11.24 0.07
C GLY A 87 -12.48 11.24 -0.63
N LEU A 88 -13.36 10.28 -0.36
CA LEU A 88 -14.72 10.29 -0.88
C LEU A 88 -15.66 10.82 0.20
N ASN A 89 -16.43 11.86 -0.13
CA ASN A 89 -17.57 12.30 0.68
C ASN A 89 -18.40 11.04 1.07
N PRO A 90 -18.78 10.84 2.34
CA PRO A 90 -19.58 9.71 2.79
C PRO A 90 -20.83 9.45 1.94
N GLU A 91 -21.42 10.49 1.35
CA GLU A 91 -22.54 10.34 0.41
C GLU A 91 -22.12 9.72 -0.92
N ILE A 92 -20.96 10.11 -1.46
CA ILE A 92 -20.40 9.52 -2.68
C ILE A 92 -19.99 8.07 -2.41
N LEU A 93 -19.40 7.77 -1.26
CA LEU A 93 -19.13 6.39 -0.84
C LEU A 93 -20.42 5.56 -0.76
N LYS A 94 -21.50 6.10 -0.16
CA LYS A 94 -22.81 5.43 -0.14
C LYS A 94 -23.37 5.17 -1.55
N LEU A 95 -23.13 6.08 -2.50
CA LEU A 95 -23.60 5.95 -3.89
C LEU A 95 -22.78 4.94 -4.70
N ILE A 96 -21.46 4.85 -4.46
CA ILE A 96 -20.56 3.95 -5.21
C ILE A 96 -20.52 2.55 -4.58
N ARG A 97 -20.78 2.40 -3.26
CA ARG A 97 -20.74 1.11 -2.56
C ARG A 97 -21.59 0.01 -3.23
N PRO A 98 -22.85 0.26 -3.67
CA PRO A 98 -23.63 -0.74 -4.40
C PRO A 98 -22.97 -1.14 -5.72
N SER A 99 -22.36 -0.21 -6.44
CA SER A 99 -21.64 -0.47 -7.69
C SER A 99 -20.36 -1.29 -7.47
N LEU A 100 -19.59 -1.01 -6.41
CA LEU A 100 -18.42 -1.81 -6.04
C LEU A 100 -18.82 -3.22 -5.59
N GLN A 101 -19.90 -3.33 -4.81
CA GLN A 101 -20.46 -4.62 -4.41
C GLN A 101 -20.92 -5.43 -5.63
N LYS A 102 -21.53 -4.76 -6.62
CA LYS A 102 -21.94 -5.37 -7.88
C LYS A 102 -20.73 -5.87 -8.67
N LEU A 103 -19.66 -5.07 -8.77
CA LEU A 103 -18.42 -5.49 -9.43
C LEU A 103 -17.81 -6.74 -8.78
N ILE A 104 -17.79 -6.81 -7.44
CA ILE A 104 -17.34 -8.01 -6.71
C ILE A 104 -18.21 -9.23 -7.06
N ASN A 105 -19.53 -9.05 -7.07
CA ASN A 105 -20.44 -10.15 -7.39
C ASN A 105 -20.31 -10.59 -8.86
N ASP A 106 -20.20 -9.65 -9.80
CA ASP A 106 -20.00 -9.95 -11.21
C ASP A 106 -18.68 -10.70 -11.44
N GLU A 107 -17.60 -10.31 -10.75
CA GLU A 107 -16.31 -11.01 -10.84
C GLU A 107 -16.38 -12.42 -10.22
N ARG A 108 -17.14 -12.62 -9.14
CA ARG A 108 -17.40 -13.95 -8.57
C ARG A 108 -18.18 -14.85 -9.52
N ILE A 109 -19.17 -14.30 -10.21
CA ILE A 109 -19.97 -15.05 -11.21
C ILE A 109 -19.06 -15.44 -12.38
N LYS A 110 -18.27 -14.50 -12.91
CA LYS A 110 -17.30 -14.80 -13.98
C LYS A 110 -16.29 -15.86 -13.56
N LEU A 111 -15.72 -15.74 -12.35
CA LEU A 111 -14.79 -16.74 -11.83
C LEU A 111 -15.46 -18.11 -11.76
N ARG A 112 -16.69 -18.20 -11.25
CA ARG A 112 -17.43 -19.46 -11.21
C ARG A 112 -17.60 -20.05 -12.62
N ASP A 113 -18.09 -19.25 -13.56
CA ASP A 113 -18.37 -19.73 -14.92
C ASP A 113 -17.08 -20.17 -15.65
N ASP A 114 -15.97 -19.44 -15.45
CA ASP A 114 -14.64 -19.81 -15.96
C ASP A 114 -14.13 -21.11 -15.32
N LEU A 115 -14.31 -21.27 -14.01
CA LEU A 115 -13.89 -22.47 -13.28
C LEU A 115 -14.73 -23.69 -13.68
N ASP A 116 -16.04 -23.54 -13.90
CA ASP A 116 -16.91 -24.62 -14.36
C ASP A 116 -16.43 -25.16 -15.73
N GLY A 117 -16.05 -24.26 -16.65
CA GLY A 117 -15.44 -24.64 -17.92
C GLY A 117 -14.11 -25.39 -17.74
N LYS A 118 -13.19 -24.83 -16.94
CA LYS A 118 -11.89 -25.47 -16.69
C LYS A 118 -11.99 -26.79 -15.93
N MET A 119 -13.02 -26.98 -15.09
CA MET A 119 -13.26 -28.24 -14.39
C MET A 119 -13.70 -29.34 -15.34
N LEU A 120 -14.51 -29.03 -16.36
CA LEU A 120 -14.83 -29.97 -17.43
C LEU A 120 -13.57 -30.35 -18.21
N ASP A 121 -12.75 -29.37 -18.59
CA ASP A 121 -11.48 -29.62 -19.29
C ASP A 121 -10.54 -30.49 -18.44
N LEU A 122 -10.46 -30.23 -17.14
CA LEU A 122 -9.66 -31.00 -16.19
C LEU A 122 -10.13 -32.46 -16.10
N GLN A 123 -11.45 -32.69 -16.06
CA GLN A 123 -12.03 -34.04 -16.05
C GLN A 123 -11.71 -34.80 -17.35
N LEU A 124 -11.80 -34.12 -18.50
CA LEU A 124 -11.45 -34.71 -19.79
C LEU A 124 -9.96 -35.06 -19.87
N ALA A 125 -9.09 -34.15 -19.45
CA ALA A 125 -7.64 -34.38 -19.41
C ALA A 125 -7.27 -35.51 -18.44
N TYR A 126 -7.92 -35.58 -17.28
CA TYR A 126 -7.73 -36.66 -16.32
C TYR A 126 -8.13 -38.02 -16.92
N SER A 127 -9.29 -38.10 -17.59
CA SER A 127 -9.73 -39.33 -18.25
C SER A 127 -8.77 -39.77 -19.37
N ALA A 128 -8.28 -38.83 -20.18
CA ALA A 128 -7.31 -39.10 -21.23
C ALA A 128 -5.99 -39.64 -20.65
N TYR A 129 -5.49 -39.05 -19.56
CA TYR A 129 -4.31 -39.54 -18.85
C TYR A 129 -4.52 -40.92 -18.24
N GLN A 130 -5.68 -41.18 -17.61
CA GLN A 130 -6.01 -42.48 -17.03
C GLN A 130 -6.01 -43.60 -18.09
N ASN A 131 -6.52 -43.31 -19.29
CA ASN A 131 -6.56 -44.26 -20.40
C ASN A 131 -5.17 -44.48 -21.04
N HIS A 132 -4.26 -43.51 -20.89
CA HIS A 132 -2.91 -43.53 -21.47
C HIS A 132 -1.83 -43.06 -20.46
N PRO A 133 -1.61 -43.81 -19.37
CA PRO A 133 -0.82 -43.33 -18.23
C PRO A 133 0.69 -43.22 -18.50
N LYS A 134 1.18 -43.83 -19.59
CA LYS A 134 2.61 -43.75 -20.00
C LYS A 134 2.90 -42.56 -20.92
N THR A 135 1.88 -41.77 -21.25
CA THR A 135 2.01 -40.66 -22.20
C THR A 135 2.19 -39.35 -21.46
N GLU A 136 3.43 -38.85 -21.46
CA GLU A 136 3.83 -37.60 -20.81
C GLU A 136 3.04 -36.38 -21.31
N LYS A 137 2.60 -36.40 -22.57
CA LYS A 137 1.76 -35.35 -23.16
C LYS A 137 0.45 -35.14 -22.38
N PHE A 138 -0.26 -36.21 -22.00
CA PHE A 138 -1.55 -36.09 -21.30
C PHE A 138 -1.37 -35.65 -19.85
N LEU A 139 -0.26 -36.05 -19.21
CA LEU A 139 0.11 -35.54 -17.89
C LEU A 139 0.37 -34.02 -17.94
N SER A 140 1.15 -33.57 -18.93
CA SER A 140 1.46 -32.15 -19.12
C SER A 140 0.21 -31.31 -19.42
N GLU A 141 -0.73 -31.83 -20.23
CA GLU A 141 -2.01 -31.17 -20.50
C GLU A 141 -2.88 -31.04 -19.23
N TYR A 142 -2.91 -32.08 -18.38
CA TYR A 142 -3.61 -32.05 -17.10
C TYR A 142 -3.00 -31.03 -16.12
N GLU A 143 -1.67 -31.04 -15.97
CA GLU A 143 -0.95 -30.08 -15.12
C GLU A 143 -1.16 -28.63 -15.58
N LYS A 144 -1.17 -28.40 -16.90
CA LYS A 144 -1.40 -27.06 -17.47
C LYS A 144 -2.77 -26.51 -17.06
N ILE A 145 -3.82 -27.32 -17.10
CA ILE A 145 -5.18 -26.88 -16.71
C ILE A 145 -5.22 -26.51 -15.21
N ILE A 146 -4.51 -27.25 -14.35
CA ILE A 146 -4.40 -26.92 -12.91
C ILE A 146 -3.71 -25.56 -12.71
N VAL A 147 -2.62 -25.29 -13.44
CA VAL A 147 -1.92 -24.00 -13.37
C VAL A 147 -2.83 -22.86 -13.81
N GLU A 148 -3.59 -23.03 -14.89
CA GLU A 148 -4.54 -22.02 -15.38
C GLU A 148 -5.67 -21.75 -14.39
N ILE A 149 -6.21 -22.78 -13.72
CA ILE A 149 -7.21 -22.64 -12.65
C ILE A 149 -6.63 -21.81 -11.50
N THR A 150 -5.42 -22.16 -11.06
CA THR A 150 -4.74 -21.48 -9.94
C THR A 150 -4.52 -20.01 -10.26
N GLN A 151 -4.00 -19.72 -11.46
CA GLN A 151 -3.76 -18.36 -11.91
C GLN A 151 -5.04 -17.54 -11.97
N ARG A 152 -6.13 -18.09 -12.54
CA ARG A 152 -7.41 -17.37 -12.63
C ARG A 152 -7.98 -17.05 -11.25
N MET A 153 -7.86 -17.96 -10.30
CA MET A 153 -8.25 -17.73 -8.91
C MET A 153 -7.44 -16.59 -8.27
N GLU A 154 -6.11 -16.58 -8.45
CA GLU A 154 -5.25 -15.52 -7.92
C GLU A 154 -5.57 -14.14 -8.52
N GLU A 155 -5.79 -14.07 -9.82
CA GLU A 155 -6.16 -12.84 -10.52
C GLU A 155 -7.50 -12.29 -10.02
N SER A 156 -8.52 -13.16 -9.92
CA SER A 156 -9.83 -12.76 -9.41
C SER A 156 -9.77 -12.30 -7.95
N GLN A 157 -8.97 -12.98 -7.12
CA GLN A 157 -8.77 -12.61 -5.72
C GLN A 157 -8.09 -11.24 -5.60
N LYS A 158 -7.08 -10.94 -6.42
CA LYS A 158 -6.44 -9.61 -6.47
C LYS A 158 -7.44 -8.51 -6.80
N VAL A 159 -8.28 -8.71 -7.82
CA VAL A 159 -9.33 -7.75 -8.20
C VAL A 159 -10.30 -7.50 -7.05
N ILE A 160 -10.75 -8.56 -6.36
CA ILE A 160 -11.64 -8.44 -5.20
C ILE A 160 -10.96 -7.67 -4.06
N ASP A 161 -9.69 -7.94 -3.79
CA ASP A 161 -8.95 -7.27 -2.71
C ASP A 161 -8.67 -5.80 -3.03
N ASP A 162 -8.37 -5.46 -4.28
CA ASP A 162 -8.25 -4.08 -4.75
C ASP A 162 -9.57 -3.32 -4.55
N ILE A 163 -10.71 -3.92 -4.92
CA ILE A 163 -12.04 -3.31 -4.72
C ILE A 163 -12.35 -3.15 -3.22
N LYS A 164 -12.01 -4.13 -2.38
CA LYS A 164 -12.19 -4.02 -0.92
C LYS A 164 -11.32 -2.94 -0.31
N ASN A 165 -10.07 -2.80 -0.75
CA ASN A 165 -9.14 -1.79 -0.27
C ASN A 165 -9.60 -0.37 -0.64
N LEU A 166 -10.37 -0.19 -1.71
CA LEU A 166 -11.03 1.08 -2.04
C LEU A 166 -12.18 1.46 -1.09
N THR A 167 -12.67 0.51 -0.29
CA THR A 167 -13.81 0.69 0.64
C THR A 167 -13.42 0.71 2.13
N LYS A 168 -12.12 0.56 2.44
CA LYS A 168 -11.56 0.56 3.80
C LYS A 168 -10.98 1.90 4.19
#